data_AF-A0A932H6Y9-F1
#
_entry.id   AF-A0A932H6Y9-F1
#
_cell.length_a   1.000
_cell.length_b   1.000
_cell.length_c   1.000
_cell.angle_alpha   90.00
_cell.angle_beta   90.00
_cell.angle_gamma   90.00
#
_symmetry.space_group_name_H-M   'P 1'
#
loop_
_entity.id
_entity.type
_entity.pdbx_description
1 polymer ?
#
loop_
_entity_poly.entity_id
_entity_poly.type
_entity_poly.pdbx_seq_one_letter_code
_entity_poly.pdbx_strand_id
1 'polypeptide(L)'
;MLIRVALRNLSEKPVFDLSVNSSGVKAGEALHLLLSLGSPQDAGTIGGSLRYQGSLAPSGERNLTGSLELIGVQIPLKIFRQPFREVRGKVILDGKGFELQGVRGQVAGYRIDLTGRWRYLEKPQLTFTLNSPELDIATLLPQEEPRGNDWQDRLQVRGRMNIDKGRYEGFEFSDLKSDLILDKRVWRLENFSAKSQGGTVQGAGAFIDATDGLRFSLEPKVQGVPVEGFLKWFDTGTREITGKVNLAGKLESQGATGAERKRNLSGNFQLEIKDGMARRLQRLVRIL
;
A
#
# COMPACT_ATOMS: atom_id res chain seq x y z
N MET A 1 34.05 0.11 -9.63
CA MET A 1 33.05 -0.74 -10.32
C MET A 1 33.80 -1.70 -11.23
N LEU A 2 33.54 -3.00 -11.13
CA LEU A 2 34.08 -4.03 -12.01
C LEU A 2 32.94 -4.59 -12.87
N ILE A 3 33.11 -4.53 -14.18
CA ILE A 3 32.17 -5.11 -15.16
C ILE A 3 32.91 -6.22 -15.90
N ARG A 4 32.29 -7.40 -15.98
CA ARG A 4 32.76 -8.53 -16.78
C ARG A 4 31.68 -8.91 -17.78
N VAL A 5 32.07 -9.02 -19.05
CA VAL A 5 31.19 -9.42 -20.14
C VAL A 5 31.79 -10.63 -20.82
N ALA A 6 31.00 -11.68 -20.99
CA ALA A 6 31.36 -12.83 -21.81
C ALA A 6 30.26 -13.10 -22.84
N LEU A 7 30.68 -13.36 -24.08
CA LEU A 7 29.82 -13.82 -25.16
C LEU A 7 30.26 -15.23 -25.56
N ARG A 8 29.31 -16.14 -25.72
CA ARG A 8 29.55 -17.55 -26.06
C ARG A 8 28.61 -18.02 -27.16
N ASN A 9 29.00 -19.05 -27.90
CA ASN A 9 28.18 -19.74 -28.91
C ASN A 9 27.64 -18.81 -30.01
N LEU A 10 28.50 -17.93 -30.54
CA LEU A 10 28.14 -16.88 -31.50
C LEU A 10 27.58 -17.40 -32.84
N SER A 11 27.79 -18.68 -33.18
CA SER A 11 27.44 -19.28 -34.47
C SER A 11 26.05 -19.94 -34.53
N GLU A 12 25.44 -20.31 -33.41
CA GLU A 12 24.18 -21.09 -33.41
C GLU A 12 23.10 -20.48 -32.50
N LYS A 13 23.43 -20.30 -31.22
CA LYS A 13 22.55 -19.71 -30.19
C LYS A 13 23.39 -18.80 -29.32
N PRO A 14 23.61 -17.54 -29.74
CA PRO A 14 24.48 -16.63 -29.02
C PRO A 14 23.96 -16.42 -27.60
N VAL A 15 24.82 -16.66 -26.61
CA VAL A 15 24.53 -16.52 -25.18
C VAL A 15 25.43 -15.42 -24.62
N PHE A 16 24.88 -14.62 -23.72
CA PHE A 16 25.63 -13.61 -22.99
C PHE A 16 25.65 -13.91 -21.49
N ASP A 17 26.72 -13.48 -20.83
CA ASP A 17 26.88 -13.46 -19.38
C ASP A 17 27.54 -12.14 -18.99
N LEU A 18 26.74 -11.25 -18.41
CA LEU A 18 27.15 -9.96 -17.90
C LEU A 18 27.16 -10.03 -16.37
N SER A 19 28.30 -9.77 -15.76
CA SER A 19 28.45 -9.68 -14.32
C SER A 19 28.96 -8.29 -13.92
N VAL A 20 28.27 -7.65 -12.99
CA VAL A 20 28.63 -6.34 -12.43
C VAL A 20 28.85 -6.51 -10.94
N ASN A 21 29.97 -6.02 -10.44
CA ASN A 21 30.23 -5.90 -9.01
C ASN A 21 30.68 -4.47 -8.69
N SER A 22 30.00 -3.83 -7.76
CA SER A 22 30.32 -2.47 -7.34
C SER A 22 30.29 -2.32 -5.82
N SER A 23 31.29 -1.63 -5.29
CA SER A 23 31.28 -1.16 -3.90
C SER A 23 30.28 -0.01 -3.68
N GLY A 24 29.75 0.57 -4.76
CA GLY A 24 28.77 1.66 -4.72
C GLY A 24 28.75 2.43 -6.03
N VAL A 25 27.56 2.70 -6.55
CA VAL A 25 27.30 3.67 -7.62
C VAL A 25 26.25 4.67 -7.14
N LYS A 26 26.27 5.88 -7.69
CA LYS A 26 25.25 6.89 -7.38
C LYS A 26 23.88 6.38 -7.77
N ALA A 27 22.95 6.37 -6.81
CA ALA A 27 21.65 5.76 -7.00
C ALA A 27 20.82 6.46 -8.09
N GLY A 28 20.83 7.80 -8.11
CA GLY A 28 20.12 8.57 -9.14
C GLY A 28 20.56 8.24 -10.56
N GLU A 29 21.87 8.08 -10.79
CA GLU A 29 22.40 7.68 -12.11
C GLU A 29 21.95 6.25 -12.47
N ALA A 30 22.07 5.30 -11.54
CA ALA A 30 21.67 3.92 -11.78
C ALA A 30 20.16 3.78 -12.06
N LEU A 31 19.31 4.44 -11.27
CA LEU A 31 17.85 4.39 -11.42
C LEU A 31 17.39 5.08 -12.71
N HIS A 32 17.99 6.22 -13.04
CA HIS A 32 17.67 6.95 -14.27
C HIS A 32 18.08 6.15 -15.51
N LEU A 33 19.27 5.56 -15.53
CA LEU A 33 19.78 4.80 -16.67
C LEU A 33 19.10 3.44 -16.86
N LEU A 34 18.83 2.71 -15.76
CA LEU A 34 18.38 1.32 -15.84
C LEU A 34 16.86 1.16 -15.78
N LEU A 35 16.17 2.07 -15.09
CA LEU A 35 14.73 1.96 -14.82
C LEU A 35 13.93 3.16 -15.34
N SER A 36 14.60 4.16 -15.93
CA SER A 36 13.99 5.44 -16.32
C SER A 36 13.24 6.12 -15.16
N LEU A 37 13.80 5.97 -13.95
CA LEU A 37 13.26 6.52 -12.71
C LEU A 37 14.12 7.68 -12.20
N GLY A 38 13.46 8.77 -11.80
CA GLY A 38 14.10 9.87 -11.09
C GLY A 38 15.05 10.71 -11.93
N SER A 39 16.05 11.29 -11.27
CA SER A 39 17.04 12.18 -11.85
C SER A 39 18.46 11.71 -11.47
N PRO A 40 19.49 11.92 -12.33
CA PRO A 40 20.88 11.59 -11.98
C PRO A 40 21.39 12.26 -10.70
N GLN A 41 20.76 13.34 -10.25
CA GLN A 41 21.09 14.06 -9.01
C GLN A 41 20.47 13.45 -7.76
N ASP A 42 19.55 12.48 -7.90
CA ASP A 42 18.90 11.84 -6.75
C ASP A 42 19.91 11.18 -5.80
N ALA A 43 19.62 11.31 -4.51
CA ALA A 43 20.52 10.93 -3.44
C ALA A 43 20.66 9.41 -3.26
N GLY A 44 21.77 9.03 -2.63
CA GLY A 44 22.04 7.67 -2.18
C GLY A 44 23.00 6.89 -3.05
N THR A 45 23.36 5.71 -2.57
CA THR A 45 24.30 4.79 -3.21
C THR A 45 23.68 3.40 -3.32
N ILE A 46 23.95 2.71 -4.43
CA ILE A 46 23.60 1.30 -4.65
C ILE A 46 24.88 0.51 -4.81
N GLY A 47 25.13 -0.46 -3.92
CA GLY A 47 26.26 -1.38 -3.99
C GLY A 47 25.82 -2.82 -4.21
N GLY A 48 26.76 -3.70 -4.51
CA GLY A 48 26.53 -5.14 -4.60
C GLY A 48 26.89 -5.76 -5.95
N SER A 49 26.29 -6.92 -6.22
CA SER A 49 26.60 -7.73 -7.39
C SER A 49 25.35 -8.12 -8.17
N LEU A 50 25.40 -7.99 -9.49
CA LEU A 50 24.37 -8.44 -10.41
C LEU A 50 25.00 -9.37 -11.46
N ARG A 51 24.24 -10.38 -11.87
CA ARG A 51 24.56 -11.24 -13.01
C ARG A 51 23.33 -11.37 -13.89
N TYR A 52 23.48 -10.93 -15.14
CA TYR A 52 22.48 -11.03 -16.17
C TYR A 52 23.00 -11.98 -17.25
N GLN A 53 22.30 -13.09 -17.45
CA GLN A 53 22.71 -14.11 -18.41
C GLN A 53 21.51 -14.61 -19.19
N GLY A 54 21.73 -15.03 -20.42
CA GLY A 54 20.65 -15.56 -21.26
C GLY A 54 21.00 -15.61 -22.72
N SER A 55 20.02 -16.01 -23.52
CA SER A 55 20.16 -16.04 -24.97
C SER A 55 19.93 -14.64 -25.57
N LEU A 56 20.75 -14.31 -26.56
CA LEU A 56 20.60 -13.11 -27.40
C LEU A 56 19.46 -13.28 -28.41
N ALA A 57 18.91 -14.50 -28.58
CA ALA A 57 17.72 -14.72 -29.40
C ALA A 57 16.51 -13.95 -28.83
N PRO A 58 15.59 -13.44 -29.68
CA PRO A 58 14.42 -12.68 -29.23
C PRO A 58 13.51 -13.44 -28.25
N SER A 59 13.33 -14.74 -28.46
CA SER A 59 12.55 -15.65 -27.61
C SER A 59 13.38 -16.38 -26.53
N GLY A 60 14.65 -16.01 -26.39
CA GLY A 60 15.57 -16.65 -25.47
C GLY A 60 15.27 -16.33 -24.01
N GLU A 61 15.33 -17.32 -23.13
CA GLU A 61 15.24 -17.09 -21.68
C GLU A 61 16.42 -16.24 -21.20
N ARG A 62 16.11 -15.32 -20.29
CA ARG A 62 17.08 -14.43 -19.65
C ARG A 62 16.83 -14.43 -18.15
N ASN A 63 17.91 -14.33 -17.40
CA ASN A 63 17.88 -14.46 -15.95
C ASN A 63 18.74 -13.35 -15.33
N LEU A 64 18.16 -12.60 -14.40
CA LEU A 64 18.82 -11.59 -13.59
C LEU A 64 18.89 -12.06 -12.13
N THR A 65 20.10 -12.28 -11.63
CA THR A 65 20.36 -12.69 -10.25
C THR A 65 21.29 -11.69 -9.57
N GLY A 66 21.25 -11.62 -8.24
CA GLY A 66 22.19 -10.78 -7.51
C GLY A 66 21.72 -10.35 -6.14
N SER A 67 22.50 -9.45 -5.56
CA SER A 67 22.25 -8.83 -4.26
C SER A 67 22.67 -7.38 -4.35
N LEU A 68 21.75 -6.49 -4.03
CA LEU A 68 21.97 -5.05 -3.97
C LEU A 68 21.81 -4.56 -2.55
N GLU A 69 22.68 -3.63 -2.15
CA GLU A 69 22.57 -2.87 -0.91
C GLU A 69 22.21 -1.42 -1.25
N LEU A 70 21.16 -0.92 -0.62
CA LEU A 70 20.66 0.43 -0.77
C LEU A 70 21.12 1.25 0.42
N ILE A 71 21.70 2.42 0.17
CA ILE A 71 22.16 3.35 1.21
C ILE A 71 21.63 4.75 0.91
N GLY A 72 20.57 5.15 1.62
CA GLY A 72 20.02 6.51 1.57
C GLY A 72 19.39 6.86 0.22
N VAL A 73 18.87 5.87 -0.50
CA VAL A 73 18.39 6.01 -1.87
C VAL A 73 17.08 6.79 -1.91
N GLN A 74 16.95 7.71 -2.88
CA GLN A 74 15.67 8.29 -3.25
C GLN A 74 15.04 7.49 -4.41
N ILE A 75 13.78 7.05 -4.24
CA ILE A 75 13.03 6.28 -5.23
C ILE A 75 11.74 7.04 -5.57
N PRO A 76 11.71 7.80 -6.69
CA PRO A 76 10.54 8.54 -7.13
C PRO A 76 9.62 7.64 -7.98
N LEU A 77 8.85 6.79 -7.32
CA LEU A 77 7.81 5.98 -7.97
C LEU A 77 6.62 6.87 -8.34
N LYS A 78 6.37 7.06 -9.64
CA LYS A 78 5.33 7.95 -10.18
C LYS A 78 3.90 7.64 -9.72
N ILE A 79 3.64 6.41 -9.27
CA ILE A 79 2.34 6.01 -8.74
C ILE A 79 2.02 6.69 -7.40
N PHE A 80 3.02 7.12 -6.62
CA PHE A 80 2.81 7.80 -5.34
C PHE A 80 3.05 9.31 -5.45
N ARG A 81 2.42 10.10 -4.56
CA ARG A 81 2.56 11.56 -4.56
C ARG A 81 3.97 12.03 -4.21
N GLN A 82 4.61 11.31 -3.30
CA GLN A 82 5.89 11.66 -2.71
C GLN A 82 6.90 10.55 -3.00
N PRO A 83 8.16 10.89 -3.29
CA PRO A 83 9.19 9.88 -3.45
C PRO A 83 9.44 9.18 -2.11
N PHE A 84 9.88 7.92 -2.18
CA PHE A 84 10.50 7.30 -1.03
C PHE A 84 11.90 7.86 -0.87
N ARG A 85 12.24 8.29 0.33
CA ARG A 85 13.54 8.89 0.65
C ARG A 85 14.27 8.07 1.69
N GLU A 86 15.58 8.28 1.74
CA GLU A 86 16.48 7.63 2.69
C GLU A 86 16.35 6.11 2.69
N VAL A 87 16.01 5.52 1.54
CA VAL A 87 15.76 4.08 1.42
C VAL A 87 17.06 3.33 1.66
N ARG A 88 17.03 2.44 2.65
CA ARG A 88 18.17 1.62 3.08
C ARG A 88 17.72 0.18 3.24
N GLY A 89 18.58 -0.78 2.91
CA GLY A 89 18.29 -2.19 3.07
C GLY A 89 18.86 -3.03 1.93
N LYS A 90 18.43 -4.28 1.84
CA LYS A 90 18.98 -5.23 0.87
C LYS A 90 17.89 -5.72 -0.09
N VAL A 91 18.25 -5.84 -1.36
CA VAL A 91 17.41 -6.41 -2.41
C VAL A 91 18.09 -7.65 -2.99
N ILE A 92 17.45 -8.81 -2.91
CA ILE A 92 17.96 -10.06 -3.50
C ILE A 92 17.19 -10.37 -4.77
N LEU A 93 17.88 -10.67 -5.86
CA LEU A 93 17.28 -11.09 -7.14
C LEU A 93 17.63 -12.54 -7.42
N ASP A 94 16.65 -13.33 -7.84
CA ASP A 94 16.79 -14.77 -8.09
C ASP A 94 16.35 -15.22 -9.49
N GLY A 95 16.14 -14.27 -10.40
CA GLY A 95 15.69 -14.51 -11.77
C GLY A 95 14.19 -14.52 -11.97
N LYS A 96 13.44 -14.87 -10.93
CA LYS A 96 11.98 -14.98 -10.99
C LYS A 96 11.28 -13.83 -10.25
N GLY A 97 12.05 -13.04 -9.51
CA GLY A 97 11.55 -12.00 -8.64
C GLY A 97 12.67 -11.28 -7.89
N PHE A 98 12.23 -10.53 -6.88
CA PHE A 98 13.14 -9.96 -5.89
C PHE A 98 12.57 -10.06 -4.47
N GLU A 99 13.46 -10.05 -3.49
CA GLU A 99 13.15 -9.98 -2.06
C GLU A 99 13.69 -8.69 -1.46
N LEU A 100 12.89 -8.06 -0.61
CA LEU A 100 13.23 -6.89 0.17
C LEU A 100 13.53 -7.33 1.61
N GLN A 101 14.78 -7.18 2.03
CA GLN A 101 15.24 -7.58 3.36
C GLN A 101 15.62 -6.34 4.18
N GLY A 102 14.86 -6.11 5.26
CA GLY A 102 15.10 -4.99 6.17
C GLY A 102 15.09 -3.62 5.50
N VAL A 103 14.21 -3.42 4.51
CA VAL A 103 14.12 -2.14 3.80
C VAL A 103 13.44 -1.12 4.68
N ARG A 104 14.06 0.04 4.86
CA ARG A 104 13.57 1.14 5.67
C ARG A 104 13.69 2.42 4.89
N GLY A 105 12.80 3.37 5.14
CA GLY A 105 12.85 4.66 4.47
C GLY A 105 11.78 5.60 4.98
N GLN A 106 11.55 6.66 4.22
CA GLN A 106 10.55 7.67 4.53
C GLN A 106 9.66 7.96 3.33
N VAL A 107 8.39 8.25 3.58
CA VAL A 107 7.45 8.79 2.58
C VAL A 107 6.68 9.94 3.23
N ALA A 108 6.69 11.11 2.61
CA ALA A 108 6.09 12.33 3.19
C ALA A 108 6.55 12.64 4.63
N GLY A 109 7.77 12.23 5.00
CA GLY A 109 8.33 12.38 6.36
C GLY A 109 7.99 11.25 7.34
N TYR A 110 7.06 10.35 6.99
CA TYR A 110 6.71 9.18 7.80
C TYR A 110 7.70 8.05 7.59
N ARG A 111 8.21 7.49 8.69
CA ARG A 111 9.11 6.33 8.65
C ARG A 111 8.34 5.06 8.33
N ILE A 112 8.89 4.25 7.44
CA ILE A 112 8.34 2.95 7.07
C ILE A 112 9.43 1.89 7.09
N ASP A 113 9.05 0.70 7.56
CA ASP A 113 9.84 -0.51 7.47
C ASP A 113 9.07 -1.52 6.62
N LEU A 114 9.70 -2.01 5.54
CA LEU A 114 9.12 -2.90 4.56
C LEU A 114 9.98 -4.15 4.40
N THR A 115 9.36 -5.30 4.53
CA THR A 115 9.90 -6.57 4.04
C THR A 115 8.93 -7.17 3.06
N GLY A 116 9.43 -7.93 2.08
CA GLY A 116 8.55 -8.51 1.09
C GLY A 116 9.25 -9.27 -0.01
N ARG A 117 8.44 -9.84 -0.88
CA ARG A 117 8.87 -10.61 -2.04
C ARG A 117 7.93 -10.33 -3.18
N TRP A 118 8.51 -9.99 -4.32
CA TRP A 118 7.81 -9.80 -5.58
C TRP A 118 8.22 -10.91 -6.55
N ARG A 119 7.24 -11.55 -7.20
CA ARG A 119 7.44 -12.51 -8.29
C ARG A 119 6.76 -11.95 -9.54
N TYR A 120 7.47 -11.89 -10.66
CA TYR A 120 7.00 -11.25 -11.91
C TYR A 120 6.78 -12.24 -13.07
N LEU A 121 6.74 -13.55 -12.80
CA LEU A 121 6.39 -14.55 -13.82
C LEU A 121 4.90 -14.43 -14.21
N GLU A 122 4.36 -15.40 -14.96
CA GLU A 122 3.00 -15.35 -15.55
C GLU A 122 1.86 -14.90 -14.62
N LYS A 123 2.01 -15.12 -13.31
CA LYS A 123 1.12 -14.62 -12.25
C LYS A 123 1.93 -13.73 -11.30
N PRO A 124 1.90 -12.39 -11.46
CA PRO A 124 2.62 -11.49 -10.59
C PRO A 124 2.11 -11.59 -9.15
N GLN A 125 3.02 -11.80 -8.21
CA GLN A 125 2.70 -11.99 -6.80
C GLN A 125 3.55 -11.08 -5.92
N LEU A 126 2.90 -10.27 -5.09
CA LEU A 126 3.52 -9.47 -4.05
C LEU A 126 3.13 -10.03 -2.68
N THR A 127 4.13 -10.31 -1.85
CA THR A 127 3.92 -10.52 -0.42
C THR A 127 4.72 -9.48 0.36
N PHE A 128 4.13 -8.87 1.39
CA PHE A 128 4.85 -7.87 2.17
C PHE A 128 4.40 -7.78 3.63
N THR A 129 5.26 -7.21 4.47
CA THR A 129 4.93 -6.70 5.80
C THR A 129 5.39 -5.25 5.88
N LEU A 130 4.46 -4.36 6.19
CA LEU A 130 4.69 -2.94 6.42
C LEU A 130 4.57 -2.66 7.92
N ASN A 131 5.58 -2.03 8.49
CA ASN A 131 5.52 -1.49 9.84
C ASN A 131 5.79 0.02 9.80
N SER A 132 5.09 0.78 10.63
CA SER A 132 5.32 2.21 10.75
C SER A 132 4.96 2.72 12.16
N PRO A 133 5.82 3.53 12.79
CA PRO A 133 5.48 4.16 14.06
C PRO A 133 4.42 5.25 13.91
N GLU A 134 4.36 5.90 12.74
CA GLU A 134 3.40 6.94 12.43
C GLU A 134 3.18 7.00 10.93
N LEU A 135 1.91 6.98 10.48
CA LEU A 135 1.59 7.08 9.07
C LEU A 135 0.29 7.82 8.78
N ASP A 136 0.34 8.72 7.81
CA ASP A 136 -0.85 9.17 7.09
C ASP A 136 -1.09 8.24 5.90
N ILE A 137 -2.13 7.39 5.98
CA ILE A 137 -2.40 6.35 4.97
C ILE A 137 -2.61 6.97 3.59
N ALA A 138 -3.14 8.20 3.51
CA ALA A 138 -3.37 8.88 2.23
C ALA A 138 -2.08 9.13 1.43
N THR A 139 -0.91 9.11 2.10
CA THR A 139 0.40 9.26 1.45
C THR A 139 0.83 8.03 0.65
N LEU A 140 0.27 6.86 0.98
CA LEU A 140 0.51 5.60 0.28
C LEU A 140 -0.57 5.25 -0.74
N LEU A 141 -1.61 6.09 -0.89
CA LEU A 141 -2.60 5.85 -1.93
C LEU A 141 -2.05 6.26 -3.30
N PRO A 142 -2.28 5.44 -4.35
CA PRO A 142 -1.84 5.77 -5.70
C PRO A 142 -2.57 7.02 -6.23
N GLN A 143 -1.86 7.85 -7.02
CA GLN A 143 -2.38 9.08 -7.64
C GLN A 143 -3.34 8.79 -8.80
N GLU A 144 -3.05 7.73 -9.56
CA GLU A 144 -3.81 7.29 -10.72
C GLU A 144 -3.87 5.76 -10.67
N GLU A 145 -5.07 5.19 -10.81
CA GLU A 145 -5.19 3.78 -11.17
C GLU A 145 -4.74 3.68 -12.63
N PRO A 146 -3.65 2.96 -12.97
CA PRO A 146 -3.23 2.82 -14.34
C PRO A 146 -4.26 1.96 -15.07
N ARG A 147 -5.30 2.55 -15.66
CA ARG A 147 -6.34 1.80 -16.37
C ARG A 147 -5.76 1.18 -17.63
N GLY A 148 -6.09 -0.09 -17.88
CA GLY A 148 -5.89 -0.73 -19.18
C GLY A 148 -4.64 -1.60 -19.34
N ASN A 149 -4.09 -2.14 -18.25
CA ASN A 149 -2.93 -3.02 -18.30
C ASN A 149 -3.25 -4.44 -17.79
N ASP A 150 -3.23 -5.44 -18.68
CA ASP A 150 -3.57 -6.87 -18.44
C ASP A 150 -2.83 -7.55 -17.28
N TRP A 151 -1.73 -6.96 -16.80
CA TRP A 151 -0.97 -7.50 -15.67
C TRP A 151 -1.70 -7.32 -14.33
N GLN A 152 -2.54 -6.29 -14.19
CA GLN A 152 -3.31 -6.00 -12.97
C GLN A 152 -4.41 -7.05 -12.76
N ASP A 153 -5.03 -7.51 -13.85
CA ASP A 153 -6.05 -8.56 -13.82
C ASP A 153 -5.49 -9.93 -13.38
N ARG A 154 -4.16 -10.06 -13.30
CA ARG A 154 -3.45 -11.25 -12.84
C ARG A 154 -2.65 -11.02 -11.56
N LEU A 155 -2.62 -9.78 -11.05
CA LEU A 155 -1.86 -9.41 -9.88
C LEU A 155 -2.49 -10.03 -8.64
N GLN A 156 -1.64 -10.63 -7.80
CA GLN A 156 -2.02 -11.08 -6.48
C GLN A 156 -1.14 -10.39 -5.44
N VAL A 157 -1.76 -9.85 -4.39
CA VAL A 157 -1.07 -9.19 -3.28
C VAL A 157 -1.51 -9.82 -1.97
N ARG A 158 -0.56 -10.07 -1.08
CA ARG A 158 -0.83 -10.38 0.33
C ARG A 158 0.10 -9.57 1.22
N GLY A 159 -0.47 -8.59 1.91
CA GLY A 159 0.24 -7.69 2.80
C GLY A 159 -0.20 -7.87 4.25
N ARG A 160 0.70 -7.59 5.19
CA ARG A 160 0.37 -7.30 6.58
C ARG A 160 0.80 -5.88 6.91
N MET A 161 -0.04 -5.15 7.62
CA MET A 161 0.23 -3.78 8.04
C MET A 161 0.15 -3.67 9.56
N ASN A 162 1.17 -3.11 10.18
CA ASN A 162 1.18 -2.72 11.59
C ASN A 162 1.56 -1.24 11.68
N ILE A 163 0.67 -0.41 12.20
CA ILE A 163 0.90 1.03 12.31
C ILE A 163 0.59 1.49 13.74
N ASP A 164 1.58 2.00 14.46
CA ASP A 164 1.41 2.34 15.88
C ASP A 164 0.50 3.55 16.06
N LYS A 165 0.63 4.56 15.21
CA LYS A 165 -0.23 5.75 15.16
C LYS A 165 -0.48 6.16 13.72
N GLY A 166 -1.64 6.72 13.44
CA GLY A 166 -1.85 7.24 12.11
C GLY A 166 -3.20 7.89 11.94
N ARG A 167 -3.41 8.29 10.69
CA ARG A 167 -4.68 8.85 10.27
C ARG A 167 -4.99 8.45 8.84
N TYR A 168 -6.27 8.45 8.55
CA TYR A 168 -6.79 8.43 7.20
C TYR A 168 -8.03 9.31 7.16
N GLU A 169 -7.99 10.39 6.38
CA GLU A 169 -9.06 11.41 6.39
C GLU A 169 -9.36 11.86 7.83
N GLY A 170 -10.62 11.83 8.27
CA GLY A 170 -11.03 12.18 9.65
C GLY A 170 -10.79 11.08 10.69
N PHE A 171 -10.32 9.89 10.29
CA PHE A 171 -10.11 8.75 11.19
C PHE A 171 -8.68 8.73 11.75
N GLU A 172 -8.53 9.21 12.98
CA GLU A 172 -7.30 9.06 13.77
C GLU A 172 -7.30 7.75 14.55
N PHE A 173 -6.17 7.05 14.53
CA PHE A 173 -6.05 5.73 15.13
C PHE A 173 -4.68 5.48 15.77
N SER A 174 -4.65 4.44 16.60
CA SER A 174 -3.44 3.84 17.16
C SER A 174 -3.55 2.31 17.16
N ASP A 175 -2.42 1.62 17.28
CA ASP A 175 -2.33 0.16 17.30
C ASP A 175 -3.06 -0.52 16.13
N LEU A 176 -2.96 0.03 14.90
CA LEU A 176 -3.61 -0.53 13.73
C LEU A 176 -2.90 -1.81 13.28
N LYS A 177 -3.70 -2.86 13.09
CA LYS A 177 -3.29 -4.13 12.46
C LYS A 177 -4.32 -4.49 11.40
N SER A 178 -3.84 -4.94 10.24
CA SER A 178 -4.71 -5.46 9.17
C SER A 178 -3.90 -6.29 8.18
N ASP A 179 -4.56 -7.28 7.59
CA ASP A 179 -4.05 -7.99 6.41
C ASP A 179 -4.74 -7.42 5.16
N LEU A 180 -3.96 -7.21 4.10
CA LEU A 180 -4.42 -6.74 2.80
C LEU A 180 -4.29 -7.87 1.77
N ILE A 181 -5.37 -8.18 1.07
CA ILE A 181 -5.38 -9.17 0.00
C ILE A 181 -5.87 -8.51 -1.27
N LEU A 182 -5.12 -8.66 -2.36
CA LEU A 182 -5.61 -8.37 -3.71
C LEU A 182 -5.63 -9.67 -4.49
N ASP A 183 -6.77 -9.99 -5.06
CA ASP A 183 -6.87 -11.02 -6.09
C ASP A 183 -7.57 -10.40 -7.30
N LYS A 184 -6.80 -10.18 -8.37
CA LYS A 184 -7.23 -9.43 -9.55
C LYS A 184 -7.60 -7.99 -9.18
N ARG A 185 -8.89 -7.64 -9.21
CA ARG A 185 -9.41 -6.29 -8.87
C ARG A 185 -10.15 -6.22 -7.54
N VAL A 186 -10.15 -7.32 -6.78
CA VAL A 186 -10.84 -7.38 -5.49
C VAL A 186 -9.83 -7.18 -4.37
N TRP A 187 -9.83 -5.98 -3.81
CA TRP A 187 -9.08 -5.65 -2.60
C TRP A 187 -9.89 -6.08 -1.38
N ARG A 188 -9.27 -6.79 -0.45
CA ARG A 188 -9.86 -7.15 0.84
C ARG A 188 -8.96 -6.68 1.97
N LEU A 189 -9.56 -6.01 2.94
CA LEU A 189 -8.97 -5.75 4.24
C LEU A 189 -9.56 -6.76 5.21
N GLU A 190 -8.69 -7.59 5.76
CA GLU A 190 -9.03 -8.62 6.73
C GLU A 190 -8.36 -8.32 8.07
N ASN A 191 -8.92 -8.89 9.14
CA ASN A 191 -8.39 -8.76 10.50
C ASN A 191 -8.10 -7.30 10.90
N PHE A 192 -8.90 -6.34 10.41
CA PHE A 192 -8.70 -4.94 10.75
C PHE A 192 -9.01 -4.74 12.22
N SER A 193 -8.07 -4.13 12.95
CA SER A 193 -8.22 -3.76 14.35
C SER A 193 -7.40 -2.50 14.61
N ALA A 194 -8.01 -1.52 15.26
CA ALA A 194 -7.35 -0.29 15.70
C ALA A 194 -8.01 0.26 16.97
N LYS A 195 -7.33 1.18 17.65
CA LYS A 195 -7.89 2.00 18.73
C LYS A 195 -8.12 3.41 18.23
N SER A 196 -9.22 4.03 18.66
CA SER A 196 -9.49 5.44 18.38
C SER A 196 -10.14 6.09 19.60
N GLN A 197 -9.50 7.15 20.11
CA GLN A 197 -10.02 7.98 21.23
C GLN A 197 -10.50 7.17 22.46
N GLY A 198 -9.77 6.11 22.81
CA GLY A 198 -10.08 5.24 23.94
C GLY A 198 -11.05 4.08 23.65
N GLY A 199 -11.66 4.05 22.46
CA GLY A 199 -12.47 2.92 21.97
C GLY A 199 -11.70 2.02 21.00
N THR A 200 -12.37 0.98 20.52
CA THR A 200 -11.83 0.01 19.54
C THR A 200 -12.65 0.01 18.26
N VAL A 201 -11.98 -0.18 17.14
CA VAL A 201 -12.58 -0.35 15.81
C VAL A 201 -12.03 -1.64 15.21
N GLN A 202 -12.92 -2.55 14.85
CA GLN A 202 -12.59 -3.82 14.21
C GLN A 202 -13.45 -3.99 12.95
N GLY A 203 -13.03 -4.85 12.03
CA GLY A 203 -13.88 -5.23 10.92
C GLY A 203 -13.17 -5.89 9.76
N ALA A 204 -13.90 -6.01 8.67
CA ALA A 204 -13.40 -6.42 7.36
C ALA A 204 -14.00 -5.52 6.27
N GLY A 205 -13.34 -5.46 5.13
CA GLY A 205 -13.80 -4.70 3.99
C GLY A 205 -13.41 -5.33 2.66
N ALA A 206 -14.24 -5.17 1.65
CA ALA A 206 -13.95 -5.53 0.27
C ALA A 206 -14.20 -4.31 -0.63
N PHE A 207 -13.27 -4.06 -1.55
CA PHE A 207 -13.33 -2.96 -2.52
C PHE A 207 -13.08 -3.53 -3.91
N ILE A 208 -13.94 -3.20 -4.85
CA ILE A 208 -13.88 -3.70 -6.23
C ILE A 208 -13.89 -2.48 -7.14
N ASP A 209 -12.80 -2.31 -7.88
CA ASP A 209 -12.76 -1.36 -8.99
C ASP A 209 -13.49 -1.97 -10.20
N ALA A 210 -14.68 -1.46 -10.48
CA ALA A 210 -15.55 -1.88 -11.58
C ALA A 210 -15.72 -0.76 -12.60
N THR A 211 -16.07 -1.12 -13.83
CA THR A 211 -16.22 -0.18 -14.95
C THR A 211 -17.25 0.92 -14.71
N ASP A 212 -18.25 0.67 -13.85
CA ASP A 212 -19.31 1.58 -13.44
C ASP A 212 -19.01 2.31 -12.11
N GLY A 213 -17.80 2.16 -11.57
CA GLY A 213 -17.33 2.83 -10.37
C GLY A 213 -16.93 1.88 -9.24
N LEU A 214 -16.38 2.45 -8.18
CA LEU A 214 -15.94 1.70 -7.00
C LEU A 214 -17.15 1.10 -6.27
N ARG A 215 -17.13 -0.21 -6.06
CA ARG A 215 -18.04 -0.91 -5.14
C ARG A 215 -17.31 -1.27 -3.86
N PHE A 216 -17.96 -1.10 -2.72
CA PHE A 216 -17.40 -1.55 -1.44
C PHE A 216 -18.44 -2.22 -0.54
N SER A 217 -17.96 -3.14 0.29
CA SER A 217 -18.70 -3.79 1.37
C SER A 217 -17.84 -3.74 2.63
N LEU A 218 -18.41 -3.31 3.76
CA LEU A 218 -17.73 -3.12 5.03
C LEU A 218 -18.53 -3.77 6.15
N GLU A 219 -17.84 -4.43 7.07
CA GLU A 219 -18.42 -5.04 8.27
C GLU A 219 -17.76 -4.45 9.52
N PRO A 220 -18.09 -3.20 9.89
CA PRO A 220 -17.47 -2.53 11.02
C PRO A 220 -18.04 -3.02 12.36
N LYS A 221 -17.18 -3.06 13.37
CA LYS A 221 -17.49 -3.22 14.78
C LYS A 221 -16.76 -2.14 15.59
N VAL A 222 -17.47 -1.11 15.97
CA VAL A 222 -16.99 0.00 16.80
C VAL A 222 -17.47 -0.21 18.23
N GLN A 223 -16.60 -0.03 19.20
CA GLN A 223 -16.96 -0.13 20.62
C GLN A 223 -16.32 0.99 21.44
N GLY A 224 -17.14 1.68 22.23
CA GLY A 224 -16.65 2.64 23.22
C GLY A 224 -16.06 3.94 22.67
N VAL A 225 -16.20 4.24 21.38
CA VAL A 225 -15.63 5.45 20.76
C VAL A 225 -16.48 6.67 21.11
N PRO A 226 -15.92 7.78 21.60
CA PRO A 226 -16.70 9.00 21.88
C PRO A 226 -17.48 9.50 20.65
N VAL A 227 -18.73 9.93 20.84
CA VAL A 227 -19.60 10.44 19.76
C VAL A 227 -18.92 11.55 18.96
N GLU A 228 -18.26 12.50 19.61
CA GLU A 228 -17.54 13.59 18.94
C GLU A 228 -16.46 13.05 17.99
N GLY A 229 -15.71 12.04 18.46
CA GLY A 229 -14.66 11.40 17.67
C GLY A 229 -15.21 10.63 16.48
N PHE A 230 -16.27 9.85 16.70
CA PHE A 230 -16.94 9.08 15.66
C PHE A 230 -17.51 9.98 14.54
N LEU A 231 -18.11 11.12 14.89
CA LEU A 231 -18.68 12.05 13.90
C LEU A 231 -17.61 12.74 13.04
N LYS A 232 -16.42 12.99 13.60
CA LYS A 232 -15.28 13.55 12.83
C LYS A 232 -14.84 12.65 11.68
N TRP A 233 -15.06 11.34 11.76
CA TRP A 233 -14.72 10.41 10.67
C TRP A 233 -15.54 10.68 9.39
N PHE A 234 -16.65 11.39 9.51
CA PHE A 234 -17.56 11.75 8.42
C PHE A 234 -17.54 13.25 8.09
N ASP A 235 -16.54 14.00 8.59
CA ASP A 235 -16.48 15.46 8.54
C ASP A 235 -17.71 16.14 9.16
N THR A 236 -18.27 15.51 10.20
CA THR A 236 -19.41 16.04 10.95
C THR A 236 -19.06 16.25 12.43
N GLY A 237 -19.90 16.99 13.15
CA GLY A 237 -19.72 17.19 14.58
C GLY A 237 -21.01 17.65 15.24
N THR A 238 -21.10 17.45 16.56
CA THR A 238 -22.19 17.98 17.37
C THR A 238 -21.73 18.26 18.79
N ARG A 239 -22.32 19.29 19.41
CA ARG A 239 -22.21 19.54 20.87
C ARG A 239 -23.48 19.10 21.61
N GLU A 240 -24.48 18.63 20.89
CA GLU A 240 -25.81 18.35 21.42
C GLU A 240 -25.91 16.94 21.99
N ILE A 241 -25.13 16.00 21.46
CA ILE A 241 -25.09 14.60 21.87
C ILE A 241 -23.67 14.24 22.31
N THR A 242 -23.57 13.64 23.48
CA THR A 242 -22.33 13.08 24.05
C THR A 242 -22.54 11.62 24.38
N GLY A 243 -21.47 10.88 24.70
CA GLY A 243 -21.52 9.46 25.03
C GLY A 243 -20.53 8.64 24.22
N LYS A 244 -20.69 7.32 24.26
CA LYS A 244 -19.82 6.35 23.58
C LYS A 244 -20.61 5.53 22.57
N VAL A 245 -20.16 5.54 21.33
CA VAL A 245 -20.71 4.80 20.19
C VAL A 245 -20.30 3.33 20.26
N ASN A 246 -21.28 2.46 20.18
CA ASN A 246 -21.14 1.07 19.77
C ASN A 246 -21.89 0.89 18.46
N LEU A 247 -21.22 0.38 17.44
CA LEU A 247 -21.80 0.15 16.13
C LEU A 247 -21.36 -1.23 15.64
N ALA A 248 -22.31 -2.03 15.15
CA ALA A 248 -22.01 -3.25 14.43
C ALA A 248 -22.97 -3.41 13.26
N GLY A 249 -22.47 -3.86 12.12
CA GLY A 249 -23.34 -4.07 10.97
C GLY A 249 -22.60 -4.38 9.70
N LYS A 250 -23.35 -4.34 8.60
CA LYS A 250 -22.84 -4.47 7.24
C LYS A 250 -23.30 -3.28 6.43
N LEU A 251 -22.37 -2.66 5.72
CA LEU A 251 -22.58 -1.49 4.88
C LEU A 251 -22.07 -1.78 3.48
N GLU A 252 -22.83 -1.42 2.46
CA GLU A 252 -22.48 -1.60 1.06
C GLU A 252 -22.80 -0.34 0.28
N SER A 253 -21.96 -0.01 -0.69
CA SER A 253 -22.22 1.11 -1.59
C SER A 253 -21.52 0.93 -2.93
N GLN A 254 -21.99 1.66 -3.93
CA GLN A 254 -21.43 1.74 -5.27
C GLN A 254 -21.59 3.14 -5.87
N GLY A 255 -20.65 3.54 -6.72
CA GLY A 255 -20.75 4.78 -7.49
C GLY A 255 -19.39 5.29 -7.97
N ALA A 256 -19.42 6.03 -9.08
CA ALA A 256 -18.24 6.65 -9.66
C ALA A 256 -17.74 7.81 -8.77
N THR A 257 -18.66 8.57 -8.17
CA THR A 257 -18.34 9.71 -7.31
C THR A 257 -18.56 9.42 -5.82
N GLY A 258 -17.88 10.17 -4.95
CA GLY A 258 -18.14 10.10 -3.51
C GLY A 258 -19.58 10.47 -3.14
N ALA A 259 -20.19 11.40 -3.88
CA ALA A 259 -21.59 11.79 -3.68
C ALA A 259 -22.57 10.65 -4.05
N GLU A 260 -22.33 9.95 -5.16
CA GLU A 260 -23.10 8.75 -5.52
C GLU A 260 -22.96 7.65 -4.47
N ARG A 261 -21.72 7.38 -4.02
CA ARG A 261 -21.49 6.37 -2.97
C ARG A 261 -22.18 6.73 -1.65
N LYS A 262 -22.25 8.01 -1.28
CA LYS A 262 -23.02 8.44 -0.10
C LYS A 262 -24.53 8.21 -0.30
N ARG A 263 -25.06 8.49 -1.50
CA ARG A 263 -26.48 8.31 -1.83
C ARG A 263 -26.89 6.84 -1.92
N ASN A 264 -26.01 5.98 -2.41
CA ASN A 264 -26.26 4.56 -2.64
C ASN A 264 -25.88 3.68 -1.44
N LEU A 265 -25.53 4.28 -0.30
CA LEU A 265 -25.21 3.55 0.90
C LEU A 265 -26.43 2.75 1.37
N SER A 266 -26.25 1.44 1.50
CA SER A 266 -27.27 0.50 1.96
C SER A 266 -26.67 -0.46 2.96
N GLY A 267 -27.50 -1.12 3.75
CA GLY A 267 -27.04 -2.09 4.73
C GLY A 267 -27.86 -2.09 6.00
N ASN A 268 -27.49 -2.97 6.92
CA ASN A 268 -28.13 -3.12 8.22
C ASN A 268 -27.08 -2.91 9.29
N PHE A 269 -27.34 -2.00 10.22
CA PHE A 269 -26.45 -1.74 11.33
C PHE A 269 -27.24 -1.50 12.60
N GLN A 270 -26.65 -1.89 13.71
CA GLN A 270 -27.10 -1.55 15.05
C GLN A 270 -26.18 -0.45 15.57
N LEU A 271 -26.77 0.67 15.96
CA LEU A 271 -26.08 1.79 16.59
C LEU A 271 -26.63 1.97 18.00
N GLU A 272 -25.74 2.01 18.98
CA GLU A 272 -26.07 2.29 20.38
C GLU A 272 -25.11 3.39 20.90
N ILE A 273 -25.67 4.38 21.59
CA ILE A 273 -24.89 5.39 22.30
C ILE A 273 -25.05 5.13 23.81
N LYS A 274 -23.98 4.71 24.47
CA LYS A 274 -23.94 4.48 25.91
C LYS A 274 -23.45 5.71 26.66
N ASP A 275 -23.88 5.84 27.90
CA ASP A 275 -23.48 6.91 28.83
C ASP A 275 -23.64 8.32 28.24
N GLY A 276 -24.68 8.50 27.43
CA GLY A 276 -24.88 9.71 26.64
C GLY A 276 -25.76 10.76 27.31
N MET A 277 -25.52 12.03 26.98
CA MET A 277 -26.41 13.15 27.32
C MET A 277 -26.80 13.92 26.07
N ALA A 278 -28.10 14.22 25.94
CA ALA A 278 -28.65 15.10 24.92
C ALA A 278 -28.97 16.48 25.53
N ARG A 279 -28.30 17.55 25.08
CA ARG A 279 -28.35 18.89 25.71
C ARG A 279 -29.42 19.82 25.13
N ARG A 280 -29.80 19.67 23.86
CA ARG A 280 -30.90 20.42 23.21
C ARG A 280 -31.43 19.62 22.02
N LEU A 281 -32.59 18.99 22.16
CA LEU A 281 -33.39 18.55 21.01
C LEU A 281 -34.37 19.68 20.67
N GLN A 282 -33.93 20.69 19.93
CA GLN A 282 -34.88 21.70 19.44
C GLN A 282 -35.63 21.12 18.23
N ARG A 283 -36.83 20.57 18.49
CA ARG A 283 -37.81 19.93 17.57
C ARG A 283 -37.42 18.51 17.12
N LEU A 284 -38.27 17.48 17.02
CA LEU A 284 -39.64 17.13 17.43
C LEU A 284 -39.82 15.67 16.91
N VAL A 285 -40.46 14.76 17.64
CA VAL A 285 -41.57 13.97 17.04
C VAL A 285 -42.64 13.81 18.11
N ARG A 286 -43.75 14.50 17.87
CA ARG A 286 -45.05 14.22 18.47
C ARG A 286 -45.59 13.02 17.70
N ILE A 287 -45.70 11.88 18.36
CA ILE A 287 -46.45 10.74 17.82
C ILE A 287 -47.92 11.15 17.84
N LEU A 288 -48.52 11.30 16.66
CA LEU A 288 -49.96 11.23 16.41
C LEU A 288 -50.17 10.14 15.36
#